data_AF-A0A7V9FNH3-F1
#
_entry.id   AF-A0A7V9FNH3-F1
#
_cell.length_a   1.000
_cell.length_b   1.000
_cell.length_c   1.000
_cell.angle_alpha   90.00
_cell.angle_beta   90.00
_cell.angle_gamma   90.00
#
_symmetry.space_group_name_H-M   'P 1'
#
loop_
_entity.id
_entity.type
_entity.pdbx_description
1 polymer ?
#
loop_
_entity_poly.entity_id
_entity_poly.type
_entity_poly.pdbx_seq_one_letter_code
_entity_poly.pdbx_strand_id
1 'polypeptide(L)'
;MSTENDPVIRQLREQLSDNDVKIVEAINARLKLVARLKRVKEERGIGFLDPAREEWMLQYLTRANRGPLSEDGLREIYSELLDLTKREVARDDAG
;
A
#
# COMPACT_ATOMS: atom_id res chain seq x y z
N MET A 1 -37.51 -1.53 -4.10
CA MET A 1 -36.85 -0.85 -2.97
C MET A 1 -35.48 -0.39 -3.47
N SER A 2 -35.16 0.90 -3.39
CA SER A 2 -33.83 1.39 -3.74
C SER A 2 -32.82 0.82 -2.75
N THR A 3 -31.69 0.34 -3.24
CA THR A 3 -30.58 -0.22 -2.42
C THR A 3 -30.02 0.79 -1.42
N GLU A 4 -30.34 2.07 -1.57
CA GLU A 4 -29.98 3.16 -0.66
C GLU A 4 -30.69 3.11 0.70
N ASN A 5 -31.86 2.47 0.80
CA ASN A 5 -32.64 2.41 2.05
C ASN A 5 -32.58 1.05 2.74
N ASP A 6 -31.76 0.12 2.25
CA ASP A 6 -31.59 -1.18 2.90
C ASP A 6 -30.63 -1.04 4.10
N PRO A 7 -31.08 -1.35 5.34
CA PRO A 7 -30.28 -1.17 6.54
C PRO A 7 -29.02 -2.04 6.57
N VAL A 8 -29.05 -3.24 5.97
CA VAL A 8 -27.89 -4.15 5.91
C VAL A 8 -26.85 -3.59 4.95
N ILE A 9 -27.28 -3.10 3.77
CA ILE A 9 -26.38 -2.47 2.81
C ILE A 9 -25.71 -1.24 3.43
N ARG A 10 -26.46 -0.41 4.16
CA ARG A 10 -25.92 0.74 4.86
C ARG A 10 -24.85 0.35 5.88
N GLN A 11 -25.13 -0.64 6.72
CA GLN A 11 -24.17 -1.10 7.73
C GLN A 11 -22.88 -1.66 7.09
N LEU A 12 -22.99 -2.40 5.99
CA LEU A 12 -21.81 -2.89 5.26
C LEU A 12 -20.97 -1.76 4.67
N ARG A 13 -21.61 -0.70 4.14
CA ARG A 13 -20.89 0.48 3.63
C ARG A 13 -20.16 1.26 4.73
N GLU A 14 -20.74 1.35 5.92
CA GLU A 14 -20.08 1.97 7.08
C GLU A 14 -18.83 1.16 7.47
N GLN A 15 -18.94 -0.17 7.56
CA GLN A 15 -17.78 -1.05 7.82
C GLN A 15 -16.70 -0.98 6.74
N LEU A 16 -17.08 -0.90 5.47
CA LEU A 16 -16.15 -0.71 4.35
C LEU A 16 -15.42 0.62 4.48
N SER A 17 -16.14 1.70 4.77
CA SER A 17 -15.57 3.04 4.93
C SER A 17 -14.53 3.08 6.06
N ASP A 18 -14.84 2.46 7.20
CA ASP A 18 -13.90 2.34 8.33
C ASP A 18 -12.65 1.52 7.97
N ASN A 19 -12.80 0.50 7.13
CA ASN A 19 -11.67 -0.29 6.63
C ASN A 19 -10.83 0.52 5.63
N ASP A 20 -11.46 1.27 4.73
CA ASP A 20 -10.78 2.07 3.72
C ASP A 20 -9.95 3.20 4.35
N VAL A 21 -10.45 3.81 5.45
CA VAL A 21 -9.66 4.75 6.26
C VAL A 21 -8.37 4.09 6.76
N LYS A 22 -8.43 2.87 7.29
CA LYS A 22 -7.25 2.14 7.77
C LYS A 22 -6.28 1.80 6.64
N ILE A 23 -6.77 1.50 5.44
CA ILE A 23 -5.93 1.29 4.26
C ILE A 23 -5.15 2.56 3.94
N VAL A 24 -5.82 3.71 3.89
CA VAL A 24 -5.17 5.01 3.62
C VAL A 24 -4.15 5.35 4.72
N GLU A 25 -4.47 5.12 5.99
CA GLU A 25 -3.53 5.31 7.10
C GLU A 25 -2.28 4.43 6.96
N ALA A 26 -2.44 3.16 6.59
CA ALA A 26 -1.32 2.24 6.37
C ALA A 26 -0.44 2.68 5.19
N ILE A 27 -1.05 3.16 4.10
CA ILE A 27 -0.32 3.70 2.95
C ILE A 27 0.46 4.95 3.36
N ASN A 28 -0.15 5.88 4.10
CA ASN A 28 0.53 7.07 4.61
C ASN A 28 1.72 6.73 5.51
N ALA A 29 1.57 5.74 6.39
CA ALA A 29 2.66 5.24 7.22
C ALA A 29 3.80 4.66 6.36
N ARG A 30 3.47 3.88 5.33
CA ARG A 30 4.43 3.32 4.38
C ARG A 30 5.21 4.43 3.66
N LEU A 31 4.54 5.46 3.14
CA LEU A 31 5.17 6.59 2.46
C LEU A 31 6.21 7.27 3.35
N LYS A 32 5.85 7.59 4.60
CA LYS A 32 6.77 8.19 5.59
C LYS A 32 8.01 7.31 5.84
N LEU A 33 7.82 5.99 5.95
CA LEU A 33 8.92 5.05 6.15
C LEU A 33 9.83 4.96 4.94
N VAL A 34 9.28 4.92 3.73
CA VAL A 34 10.06 4.84 2.49
C VAL A 34 10.82 6.14 2.23
N ALA A 35 10.20 7.31 2.44
CA ALA A 35 10.88 8.60 2.35
C ALA A 35 12.07 8.69 3.32
N ARG A 36 11.89 8.25 4.57
CA ARG A 36 12.99 8.18 5.54
C ARG A 36 14.09 7.21 5.09
N LEU A 37 13.71 6.03 4.58
CA LEU A 37 14.66 5.04 4.06
C LEU A 37 15.48 5.61 2.88
N LYS A 38 14.81 6.33 1.96
CA LYS A 38 15.45 6.98 0.82
C LYS A 38 16.53 7.96 1.27
N ARG A 39 16.20 8.89 2.19
CA ARG A 39 17.16 9.87 2.74
C ARG A 39 18.39 9.19 3.34
N VAL A 40 18.19 8.14 4.15
CA VAL A 40 19.30 7.38 4.75
C VAL A 40 20.17 6.69 3.69
N LYS A 41 19.58 6.17 2.61
CA LYS A 41 20.33 5.57 1.51
C LYS A 41 21.14 6.62 0.75
N GLU A 42 20.55 7.78 0.46
CA GLU A 42 21.19 8.89 -0.24
C GLU A 42 22.37 9.47 0.55
N GLU A 43 22.20 9.69 1.86
CA GLU A 43 23.27 10.11 2.77
C GLU A 43 24.48 9.15 2.77
N ARG A 44 24.26 7.89 2.39
CA ARG A 44 25.28 6.83 2.33
C ARG A 44 25.74 6.52 0.90
N GLY A 45 25.27 7.26 -0.10
CA GLY A 45 25.58 7.00 -1.51
C GLY A 45 25.01 5.67 -2.04
N ILE A 46 23.96 5.13 -1.41
CA ILE A 46 23.32 3.88 -1.78
C ILE A 46 22.13 4.17 -2.72
N GLY A 47 22.01 3.39 -3.79
CA GLY A 47 20.89 3.48 -4.72
C GLY A 47 19.53 3.19 -4.05
N PHE A 48 18.52 4.00 -4.38
CA PHE A 48 17.18 3.86 -3.84
C PHE A 48 16.47 2.60 -4.35
N LEU A 49 16.52 2.37 -5.68
CA LEU A 49 15.91 1.21 -6.35
C LEU A 49 16.59 -0.10 -5.96
N ASP A 50 15.77 -1.09 -5.59
CA ASP A 50 16.24 -2.41 -5.18
C ASP A 50 15.23 -3.49 -5.62
N PRO A 51 15.31 -3.96 -6.88
CA PRO A 51 14.37 -4.95 -7.42
C PRO A 51 14.36 -6.27 -6.64
N ALA A 52 15.52 -6.69 -6.11
CA ALA A 52 15.62 -7.89 -5.30
C ALA A 52 14.84 -7.75 -3.98
N ARG A 53 14.87 -6.57 -3.36
CA ARG A 53 14.06 -6.27 -2.18
C ARG A 53 12.56 -6.24 -2.51
N GLU A 54 12.17 -5.68 -3.65
CA GLU A 54 10.77 -5.64 -4.10
C GLU A 54 10.21 -7.05 -4.30
N GLU A 55 10.95 -7.92 -5.00
CA GLU A 55 10.60 -9.32 -5.21
C GLU A 55 10.51 -10.10 -3.89
N TRP A 56 11.49 -9.93 -2.99
CA TRP A 56 11.46 -10.58 -1.68
C TRP A 56 10.23 -10.17 -0.87
N MET A 57 9.86 -8.89 -0.89
CA MET A 57 8.68 -8.39 -0.20
C MET A 57 7.40 -9.01 -0.75
N LEU A 58 7.27 -9.13 -2.07
CA LEU A 58 6.13 -9.76 -2.70
C LEU A 58 5.99 -11.22 -2.22
N GLN A 59 7.06 -12.01 -2.30
CA GLN A 59 7.06 -13.41 -1.83
C GLN A 59 6.74 -13.53 -0.34
N TYR A 60 7.27 -12.63 0.47
CA TYR A 60 6.98 -12.58 1.90
C TYR A 60 5.49 -12.33 2.16
N LEU A 61 4.90 -11.32 1.49
CA LEU A 61 3.49 -10.99 1.65
C LEU A 61 2.58 -12.10 1.13
N THR A 62 2.94 -12.77 0.03
CA THR A 62 2.19 -13.93 -0.48
C THR A 62 2.11 -15.03 0.57
N ARG A 63 3.22 -15.35 1.25
CA ARG A 63 3.22 -16.35 2.33
C ARG A 63 2.50 -15.88 3.59
N ALA A 64 2.49 -14.58 3.85
CA ALA A 64 1.86 -13.99 5.04
C ALA A 64 0.34 -13.81 4.86
N ASN A 65 -0.17 -13.78 3.63
CA ASN A 65 -1.58 -13.62 3.35
C ASN A 65 -2.40 -14.82 3.86
N ARG A 66 -3.25 -14.57 4.86
CA ARG A 66 -4.21 -15.54 5.42
C ARG A 66 -5.67 -15.20 5.08
N GLY A 67 -5.86 -14.17 4.24
CA GLY A 67 -7.17 -13.67 3.85
C GLY A 67 -7.65 -14.26 2.52
N PRO A 68 -8.82 -13.81 2.03
CA PRO A 68 -9.41 -14.28 0.77
C PRO A 68 -8.73 -13.71 -0.48
N LEU A 69 -7.71 -12.85 -0.33
CA LEU A 69 -6.98 -12.26 -1.45
C LEU A 69 -6.18 -13.35 -2.18
N SER A 70 -6.32 -13.46 -3.51
CA SER A 70 -5.53 -14.40 -4.31
C SER A 70 -4.07 -13.96 -4.42
N GLU A 71 -3.18 -14.89 -4.78
CA GLU A 71 -1.77 -14.55 -5.03
C GLU A 71 -1.63 -13.53 -6.18
N ASP A 72 -2.42 -13.68 -7.25
CA ASP A 72 -2.43 -12.75 -8.38
C ASP A 72 -2.94 -11.37 -7.97
N GLY A 73 -4.02 -11.32 -7.19
CA GLY A 73 -4.57 -10.04 -6.69
C GLY A 73 -3.61 -9.33 -5.74
N LEU A 74 -2.88 -10.09 -4.90
CA LEU A 74 -1.83 -9.52 -4.07
C LEU A 74 -0.67 -8.96 -4.90
N ARG A 75 -0.25 -9.67 -5.95
CA ARG A 75 0.79 -9.21 -6.86
C ARG A 75 0.40 -7.92 -7.55
N GLU A 76 -0.84 -7.83 -8.05
CA GLU A 76 -1.38 -6.65 -8.70
C GLU A 76 -1.36 -5.45 -7.76
N ILE A 77 -2.04 -5.54 -6.61
CA ILE A 77 -2.16 -4.40 -5.70
C ILE A 77 -0.81 -3.98 -5.10
N TYR A 78 0.08 -4.93 -4.82
CA TYR A 78 1.38 -4.60 -4.24
C TYR A 78 2.33 -3.95 -5.25
N SER A 79 2.26 -4.33 -6.52
CA SER A 79 3.04 -3.70 -7.59
C SER A 79 2.59 -2.25 -7.79
N GLU A 80 1.28 -2.02 -7.86
CA GLU A 80 0.72 -0.66 -7.93
C GLU A 80 1.08 0.18 -6.70
N LEU A 81 1.08 -0.41 -5.50
CA LEU A 81 1.50 0.27 -4.27
C LEU A 81 2.98 0.67 -4.31
N LEU A 82 3.85 -0.20 -4.83
CA LEU A 82 5.28 0.10 -5.00
C LEU A 82 5.47 1.29 -5.95
N ASP A 83 4.81 1.25 -7.10
CA ASP A 83 4.94 2.29 -8.11
C ASP A 83 4.34 3.62 -7.66
N LEU A 84 3.18 3.59 -7.00
CA LEU A 84 2.61 4.77 -6.34
C LEU A 84 3.59 5.35 -5.33
N THR A 85 4.17 4.52 -4.47
CA THR A 85 5.11 4.98 -3.45
C THR A 85 6.35 5.64 -4.07
N LYS A 86 6.90 5.09 -5.16
CA LYS A 86 8.02 5.71 -5.89
C LYS A 86 7.63 7.10 -6.41
N ARG A 87 6.42 7.24 -6.97
CA ARG A 87 5.91 8.53 -7.47
C ARG A 87 5.68 9.55 -6.36
N GLU A 88 5.02 9.17 -5.27
CA GLU A 88 4.72 10.09 -4.15
C GLU A 88 6.00 10.56 -3.44
N VAL A 89 6.93 9.65 -3.15
CA VAL A 89 8.21 10.02 -2.53
C VAL A 89 9.03 10.95 -3.45
N ALA A 90 8.96 10.77 -4.77
CA ALA A 90 9.61 11.70 -5.70
C ALA A 90 8.93 13.08 -5.77
N ARG A 91 7.62 13.17 -5.52
CA ARG A 91 6.90 14.45 -5.44
C ARG A 91 7.25 15.23 -4.18
N ASP A 92 7.37 14.54 -3.05
CA ASP A 92 7.77 15.15 -1.77
C ASP A 92 9.15 15.81 -1.84
N ASP A 93 10.06 15.33 -2.70
CA ASP A 93 11.38 15.94 -2.89
C ASP A 93 11.36 17.16 -3.83
N ALA A 94 10.28 17.36 -4.58
CA ALA A 94 10.12 18.47 -5.52
C ALA A 94 9.43 19.70 -4.92
N GLY A 95 8.95 19.60 -3.67
CA GLY A 95 8.32 20.69 -2.91
C GLY A 95 9.17 21.14 -1.73
#